data_AF-A0A946QUB7-F1
#
_entry.id   AF-A0A946QUB7-F1
#
_cell.length_a   1.000
_cell.length_b   1.000
_cell.length_c   1.000
_cell.angle_alpha   90.00
_cell.angle_beta   90.00
_cell.angle_gamma   90.00
#
_symmetry.space_group_name_H-M   'P 1'
#
loop_
_entity.id
_entity.type
_entity.pdbx_description
1 polymer ?
#
loop_
_entity_poly.entity_id
_entity_poly.type
_entity_poly.pdbx_seq_one_letter_code
_entity_poly.pdbx_strand_id
1 'polypeptide(L)'
;MDCEKLLDEALITGPGYTLSDNFADSLALKVGRKFAWEQYFKEFLIYLGVILGISIVSVAMAFIWYDANWQEWFNFIISNLPLVTGINFILIFILFTDRVLLRYFFYKSSMGTIN
;
A
#
# COMPACT_ATOMS: atom_id res chain seq x y z
N MET A 1 -27.49 -16.32 13.64
CA MET A 1 -27.76 -15.71 14.96
C MET A 1 -26.81 -16.38 15.94
N ASP A 2 -25.50 -16.25 15.66
CA ASP A 2 -24.47 -17.16 16.21
C ASP A 2 -23.31 -16.40 16.88
N CYS A 3 -23.17 -15.09 16.60
CA CYS A 3 -22.14 -14.27 17.25
C CYS A 3 -22.42 -14.05 18.74
N GLU A 4 -23.69 -13.86 19.13
CA GLU A 4 -24.04 -13.64 20.54
C GLU A 4 -23.80 -14.88 21.38
N LYS A 5 -24.08 -16.07 20.84
CA LYS A 5 -23.83 -17.34 21.53
C LYS A 5 -22.34 -17.65 21.67
N LEU A 6 -21.54 -17.34 20.63
CA LEU A 6 -20.09 -17.47 20.67
C LEU A 6 -19.43 -16.45 21.61
N LEU A 7 -20.01 -15.25 21.73
CA LEU A 7 -19.54 -14.21 22.65
C LEU A 7 -19.80 -14.61 24.11
N ASP A 8 -21.00 -15.13 24.41
CA ASP A 8 -21.38 -15.56 25.76
C ASP A 8 -20.53 -16.75 26.22
N GLU A 9 -20.26 -17.71 25.33
CA GLU A 9 -19.45 -18.89 25.63
C GLU A 9 -17.95 -18.56 25.82
N ALA A 10 -17.45 -17.55 25.09
CA ALA A 10 -16.10 -17.02 25.28
C ALA A 10 -15.93 -16.17 26.55
N LEU A 11 -17.00 -15.55 27.06
CA LEU A 11 -16.98 -14.73 28.27
C LEU A 11 -17.17 -15.55 29.56
N ILE A 12 -17.95 -16.64 29.51
CA ILE A 12 -18.17 -17.55 30.66
C ILE A 12 -16.97 -18.47 30.88
N THR A 13 -16.31 -18.89 29.80
CA THR A 13 -15.09 -19.70 29.88
C THR A 13 -13.91 -18.78 30.16
N GLY A 14 -13.68 -18.48 31.44
CA GLY A 14 -12.45 -17.78 31.87
C GLY A 14 -11.24 -18.41 31.18
N PRO A 15 -10.33 -17.62 30.60
CA PRO A 15 -9.33 -18.14 29.68
C PRO A 15 -8.52 -19.23 30.39
N GLY A 16 -8.61 -20.47 29.92
CA GLY A 16 -7.78 -21.59 30.37
C GLY A 16 -6.29 -21.44 30.01
N TYR A 17 -5.90 -20.21 29.72
CA TYR A 17 -4.58 -19.75 29.31
C TYR A 17 -4.27 -18.48 30.10
N THR A 18 -3.17 -18.52 30.86
CA THR A 18 -2.61 -17.32 31.46
C THR A 18 -1.96 -16.50 30.35
N LEU A 19 -2.51 -15.31 30.08
CA LEU A 19 -1.83 -14.34 29.23
C LEU A 19 -0.51 -13.95 29.92
N SER A 20 0.59 -13.98 29.18
CA SER A 20 1.85 -13.48 29.72
C SER A 20 1.73 -11.98 29.96
N ASP A 21 2.43 -11.46 30.98
CA ASP A 21 2.40 -10.03 31.33
C ASP A 21 2.72 -9.12 30.12
N ASN A 22 3.50 -9.63 29.16
CA ASN A 22 3.92 -8.92 27.95
C ASN A 22 3.01 -9.17 26.72
N PHE A 23 1.89 -9.89 26.88
CA PHE A 23 0.99 -10.23 25.78
C PHE A 23 0.33 -8.98 25.19
N ALA A 24 -0.15 -8.08 26.05
CA ALA A 24 -0.78 -6.83 25.62
C ALA A 24 0.20 -5.96 24.81
N ASP A 25 1.44 -5.84 25.27
CA ASP A 25 2.50 -5.07 24.58
C ASP A 25 2.88 -5.70 23.24
N SER A 26 3.03 -7.03 23.19
CA SER A 26 3.35 -7.76 21.95
C SER A 26 2.22 -7.64 20.92
N LEU A 27 0.98 -7.69 21.38
CA LEU A 27 -0.19 -7.53 20.53
C LEU A 27 -0.29 -6.08 20.01
N ALA A 28 -0.11 -5.09 20.89
CA ALA A 28 -0.12 -3.68 20.54
C ALA A 28 0.96 -3.35 19.49
N LEU A 29 2.19 -3.84 19.66
CA LEU A 29 3.27 -3.67 18.67
C LEU A 29 2.95 -4.32 17.33
N LYS A 30 2.38 -5.53 17.33
CA LYS A 30 2.06 -6.26 16.10
C LYS A 30 0.93 -5.59 15.33
N VAL A 31 -0.10 -5.13 16.03
CA VAL A 31 -1.24 -4.40 15.46
C VAL A 31 -0.79 -3.02 14.96
N GLY A 32 -0.03 -2.26 15.77
CA GLY A 32 0.50 -0.95 15.38
C GLY A 32 1.39 -1.02 14.14
N ARG A 33 2.22 -2.06 14.03
CA ARG A 33 3.04 -2.28 12.83
C ARG A 33 2.21 -2.58 11.58
N LYS A 34 1.17 -3.40 11.70
CA LYS A 34 0.27 -3.72 10.58
C LYS A 34 -0.50 -2.47 10.14
N PHE A 35 -1.02 -1.70 11.10
CA PHE A 35 -1.77 -0.49 10.84
C PHE A 35 -0.91 0.58 10.15
N ALA A 36 0.32 0.80 10.62
CA ALA A 36 1.26 1.73 10.00
C ALA A 36 1.56 1.34 8.54
N TRP A 37 1.75 0.04 8.28
CA TRP A 37 1.99 -0.45 6.91
C TRP A 37 0.79 -0.22 6.00
N GLU A 38 -0.43 -0.54 6.47
CA GLU A 38 -1.65 -0.29 5.71
C GLU A 38 -1.88 1.21 5.44
N GLN A 39 -1.55 2.07 6.41
CA GLN A 39 -1.67 3.51 6.26
C GLN A 39 -0.71 4.05 5.19
N TYR A 40 0.58 3.69 5.25
CA TYR A 40 1.55 4.12 4.23
C TYR A 40 1.21 3.59 2.84
N PHE A 41 0.69 2.36 2.76
CA PHE A 41 0.24 1.81 1.48
C PHE A 41 -0.96 2.58 0.90
N LYS A 42 -1.95 2.94 1.73
CA LYS A 42 -3.08 3.77 1.31
C LYS A 42 -2.62 5.17 0.86
N GLU A 43 -1.72 5.81 1.61
CA GLU A 43 -1.16 7.10 1.22
C GLU A 43 -0.48 7.00 -0.14
N PHE A 44 0.35 5.96 -0.36
CA PHE A 44 1.00 5.71 -1.64
C PHE A 44 -0.01 5.54 -2.78
N LEU A 45 -1.08 4.76 -2.58
CA LEU A 45 -2.12 4.58 -3.61
C LEU A 45 -2.83 5.89 -3.96
N ILE A 46 -3.08 6.75 -2.97
CA ILE A 46 -3.68 8.08 -3.21
C ILE A 46 -2.73 8.93 -4.07
N TYR A 47 -1.45 9.01 -3.71
CA TYR A 47 -0.46 9.75 -4.51
C TYR A 47 -0.33 9.20 -5.92
N LEU A 48 -0.26 7.88 -6.06
CA LEU A 48 -0.19 7.21 -7.36
C LEU A 48 -1.43 7.52 -8.20
N GLY A 49 -2.63 7.46 -7.60
CA GLY A 49 -3.89 7.79 -8.26
C GLY A 49 -3.93 9.24 -8.75
N VAL A 50 -3.45 10.20 -7.95
CA VAL A 50 -3.37 11.62 -8.37
C VAL A 50 -2.39 11.78 -9.54
N ILE A 51 -1.20 11.19 -9.46
CA ILE A 51 -0.19 11.27 -10.53
C ILE A 51 -0.72 10.65 -11.83
N LEU A 52 -1.36 9.48 -11.75
CA LEU A 52 -1.96 8.82 -12.90
C LEU A 52 -3.12 9.65 -13.47
N GLY A 53 -3.97 10.22 -12.62
CA GLY A 53 -5.06 11.10 -13.05
C GLY A 53 -4.55 12.31 -13.83
N ILE A 54 -3.54 13.01 -13.31
CA ILE A 54 -2.90 14.14 -13.98
C ILE A 54 -2.27 13.70 -15.31
N SER A 55 -1.58 12.56 -15.32
CA SER A 55 -0.94 12.02 -16.52
C SER A 55 -1.96 11.70 -17.61
N ILE A 56 -3.08 11.04 -17.27
CA ILE A 56 -4.15 10.70 -18.21
C ILE A 56 -4.77 11.96 -18.81
N VAL A 57 -5.09 12.94 -17.96
CA VAL A 57 -5.68 14.22 -18.43
C VAL A 57 -4.71 14.97 -19.35
N SER A 58 -3.42 14.97 -19.01
CA SER A 58 -2.38 15.61 -19.83
C SER A 58 -2.23 14.93 -21.18
N VAL A 59 -2.22 13.60 -21.20
CA VAL A 59 -2.17 12.80 -22.43
C VAL A 59 -3.41 13.05 -23.29
N ALA A 60 -4.60 13.04 -22.69
CA ALA A 60 -5.86 13.33 -23.39
C ALA A 60 -5.86 14.72 -24.05
N MET A 61 -5.39 15.75 -23.32
CA MET A 61 -5.23 17.10 -23.89
C MET A 61 -4.22 17.13 -25.04
N ALA A 62 -3.08 16.43 -24.90
CA ALA A 62 -2.10 16.36 -25.98
C ALA A 62 -2.67 15.68 -27.24
N PHE A 63 -3.45 14.62 -27.08
CA PHE A 63 -4.12 13.95 -28.20
C PHE A 63 -5.12 14.88 -28.91
N ILE A 64 -5.92 15.64 -28.16
CA ILE A 64 -6.91 16.58 -28.73
C ILE A 64 -6.22 17.76 -29.46
N TRP A 65 -5.14 18.31 -28.91
CA TRP A 65 -4.48 19.48 -29.50
C TRP A 65 -3.55 19.17 -30.68
N TYR A 66 -2.90 18.01 -30.67
CA TYR A 66 -1.88 17.66 -31.67
C TYR A 66 -2.39 16.70 -32.78
N ASP A 67 -3.69 16.37 -32.78
CA ASP A 67 -4.31 15.40 -33.70
C ASP A 67 -3.49 14.09 -33.77
N ALA A 68 -2.96 13.69 -32.61
CA ALA A 68 -1.98 12.62 -32.53
C ALA A 68 -2.64 11.27 -32.84
N ASN A 69 -1.99 10.48 -33.68
CA ASN A 69 -2.55 9.22 -34.13
C ASN A 69 -2.48 8.15 -33.03
N TRP A 70 -3.65 7.81 -32.46
CA TRP A 70 -3.78 6.83 -31.39
C TRP A 70 -3.21 5.45 -31.78
N GLN A 71 -3.36 5.05 -33.05
CA GLN A 71 -2.89 3.75 -33.52
C GLN A 71 -1.37 3.64 -33.57
N GLU A 72 -0.66 4.70 -33.94
CA GLU A 72 0.81 4.71 -33.95
C GLU A 72 1.38 4.62 -32.53
N TRP A 73 0.79 5.36 -31.59
CA TRP A 73 1.15 5.28 -30.17
C TRP A 73 0.90 3.90 -29.57
N PHE A 74 -0.26 3.31 -29.87
CA PHE A 74 -0.60 1.97 -29.36
C PHE A 74 0.33 0.91 -29.94
N ASN A 75 0.63 0.99 -31.24
CA ASN A 75 1.58 0.11 -31.92
C ASN A 75 3.00 0.27 -31.35
N PHE A 76 3.43 1.50 -31.04
CA PHE A 76 4.71 1.74 -30.37
C PHE A 76 4.77 1.07 -28.99
N ILE A 77 3.71 1.20 -28.18
CA ILE A 77 3.64 0.60 -26.84
C ILE A 77 3.69 -0.92 -26.92
N ILE A 78 2.92 -1.54 -27.81
CA ILE A 78 2.90 -3.00 -27.97
C ILE A 78 4.25 -3.52 -28.51
N SER A 79 4.83 -2.83 -29.48
CA SER A 79 6.12 -3.23 -30.07
C SER A 79 7.27 -3.13 -29.07
N ASN A 80 7.16 -2.21 -28.10
CA ASN A 80 8.18 -1.97 -27.08
C ASN A 80 7.71 -2.38 -25.68
N LEU A 81 6.75 -3.31 -25.59
CA LEU A 81 6.09 -3.67 -24.34
C LEU A 81 7.09 -4.04 -23.23
N PRO A 82 8.17 -4.82 -23.47
CA PRO A 82 9.16 -5.11 -22.44
C PRO A 82 9.88 -3.87 -21.89
N LEU A 83 10.19 -2.90 -22.74
CA LEU A 83 10.86 -1.65 -22.35
C LEU A 83 9.90 -0.71 -21.62
N VAL A 84 8.71 -0.50 -22.17
CA VAL A 84 7.70 0.39 -21.57
C VAL A 84 7.27 -0.12 -20.20
N THR A 85 7.02 -1.43 -20.09
CA THR A 85 6.67 -2.06 -18.81
C THR A 85 7.85 -2.04 -17.84
N GLY A 86 9.08 -2.32 -18.29
CA GLY A 86 10.27 -2.27 -17.45
C GLY A 86 10.52 -0.88 -16.84
N ILE A 87 10.44 0.16 -17.66
CA ILE A 87 10.62 1.55 -17.20
C ILE A 87 9.51 1.94 -16.22
N ASN A 88 8.25 1.65 -16.54
CA ASN A 88 7.12 1.95 -15.64
C ASN A 88 7.24 1.17 -14.33
N PHE A 89 7.62 -0.10 -14.38
CA PHE A 89 7.81 -0.92 -13.20
C PHE A 89 8.90 -0.37 -12.29
N ILE A 90 10.06 0.02 -12.85
CA ILE A 90 11.15 0.63 -12.10
C ILE A 90 10.70 1.95 -11.47
N LEU A 91 10.00 2.81 -12.21
CA LEU A 91 9.49 4.08 -11.67
C LEU A 91 8.52 3.87 -10.51
N ILE A 92 7.55 2.97 -10.68
CA ILE A 92 6.59 2.61 -9.63
C ILE A 92 7.33 2.01 -8.43
N PHE A 93 8.34 1.16 -8.67
CA PHE A 93 9.14 0.56 -7.61
C PHE A 93 9.95 1.59 -6.82
N ILE A 94 10.56 2.57 -7.49
CA ILE A 94 11.27 3.67 -6.83
C ILE A 94 10.31 4.51 -5.99
N LEU A 95 9.16 4.89 -6.56
CA LEU A 95 8.15 5.66 -5.84
C LEU A 95 7.59 4.89 -4.63
N PHE A 96 7.35 3.59 -4.80
CA PHE A 96 6.92 2.71 -3.72
C PHE A 96 7.99 2.57 -2.63
N THR A 97 9.24 2.44 -3.03
CA THR A 97 10.36 2.35 -2.10
C THR A 97 10.48 3.63 -1.28
N ASP A 98 10.44 4.79 -1.92
CA ASP A 98 10.51 6.09 -1.26
C ASP A 98 9.34 6.34 -0.30
N ARG A 99 8.11 6.13 -0.79
CA ARG A 99 6.90 6.50 -0.04
C ARG A 99 6.43 5.44 0.95
N VAL A 100 6.71 4.16 0.71
CA VAL A 100 6.24 3.06 1.57
C VAL A 100 7.40 2.44 2.34
N LEU A 101 8.41 1.92 1.64
CA LEU A 101 9.47 1.13 2.28
C LEU A 101 10.36 1.97 3.20
N LEU A 102 10.83 3.13 2.75
CA LEU A 102 11.68 3.99 3.57
C LEU A 102 10.93 4.53 4.78
N ARG A 103 9.70 5.04 4.59
CA ARG A 103 8.86 5.53 5.70
C ARG A 103 8.57 4.45 6.73
N TYR A 104 8.21 3.26 6.26
CA TYR A 104 7.98 2.12 7.14
C TYR A 104 9.26 1.67 7.86
N PHE A 105 10.41 1.67 7.18
CA PHE A 105 11.70 1.31 7.77
C PHE A 105 12.12 2.32 8.86
N PHE A 106 11.97 3.63 8.60
CA PHE A 106 12.22 4.66 9.60
C PHE A 106 11.30 4.52 10.81
N TYR A 107 10.00 4.28 10.60
CA TYR A 107 9.04 4.01 11.68
C TYR A 107 9.47 2.79 12.52
N LYS A 108 9.85 1.69 11.87
CA LYS A 108 10.36 0.49 12.54
C LYS A 108 11.65 0.77 13.33
N SER A 109 12.58 1.53 12.78
CA SER A 109 13.85 1.88 13.45
C SER A 109 13.64 2.78 14.68
N SER A 110 12.66 3.68 14.64
CA SER A 110 12.29 4.55 15.76
C SER A 110 11.66 3.80 16.93
N MET A 111 10.99 2.67 16.69
CA MET A 111 10.44 1.83 17.77
C MET A 111 11.50 0.90 18.40
N GLY A 112 12.59 0.62 17.69
CA GLY A 112 13.71 -0.19 18.22
C GLY A 112 14.63 0.56 19.19
N THR A 113 14.45 1.87 19.36
CA THR A 113 15.26 2.73 20.26
C THR A 113 14.54 3.08 21.56
N ILE A 114 13.32 2.59 21.79
CA ILE A 114 12.52 2.79 23.02
C ILE A 114 12.36 1.47 23.80
N ASN A 115 13.28 0.53 23.63
CA ASN A 115 13.42 -0.68 24.45
C ASN A 115 14.77 -0.69 25.15
#